data_AF-A0A2V5TW73-F1
#
_entry.id   AF-A0A2V5TW73-F1
#
_cell.length_a   1.000
_cell.length_b   1.000
_cell.length_c   1.000
_cell.angle_alpha   90.00
_cell.angle_beta   90.00
_cell.angle_gamma   90.00
#
_symmetry.space_group_name_H-M   'P 1'
#
loop_
_entity.id
_entity.type
_entity.pdbx_description
1 polymer ?
#
loop_
_entity_poly.entity_id
_entity_poly.type
_entity_poly.pdbx_seq_one_letter_code
_entity_poly.pdbx_strand_id
1 'polypeptide(L)'
;MANNSDGSIAPMFLLTAYCALIILASLVGGWLPLLVRLTHTRVQLATSFVAGLMLGVGVLHLAPHAWEQFQSADLTMGWLLGGFLTMFFAQRYLHFHHHDVPEEAPETHRHGEAESWSDHAQEDQSREQTLADKSARHLSWVGAAFGLTLHTLLDGVALAASVELDRRVGHAHLLLGFGTFLVIFLHKPFDALAVGTLLAVGGTSRSLRHWVNGLLALANPAGLLLFYLGADRFSQAAPHFLG
;
A
#
# COMPACT_ATOMS: atom_id res chain seq x y z
N MET A 1 44.92 12.08 5.75
CA MET A 1 43.60 11.98 6.43
C MET A 1 42.66 12.94 5.72
N ALA A 2 42.11 12.51 4.59
CA ALA A 2 41.10 13.27 3.86
C ALA A 2 39.71 12.81 4.33
N ASN A 3 38.79 13.76 4.28
CA ASN A 3 37.49 13.82 4.91
C ASN A 3 36.57 12.62 4.55
N ASN A 4 36.43 11.64 5.45
CA ASN A 4 35.49 10.52 5.27
C ASN A 4 34.04 10.87 5.70
N SER A 5 33.76 12.12 6.10
CA SER A 5 32.40 12.53 6.50
C SER A 5 31.49 12.85 5.31
N ASP A 6 32.05 13.22 4.15
CA ASP A 6 31.23 13.70 3.01
C ASP A 6 30.48 12.55 2.32
N GLY A 7 31.01 11.32 2.39
CA GLY A 7 30.36 10.12 1.83
C GLY A 7 29.15 9.62 2.63
N SER A 8 29.05 9.97 3.92
CA SER A 8 27.96 9.53 4.81
C SER A 8 26.74 10.46 4.77
N ILE A 9 26.96 11.76 4.52
CA ILE A 9 25.91 12.78 4.54
C ILE A 9 25.04 12.70 3.28
N ALA A 10 25.63 12.43 2.12
CA ALA A 10 24.93 12.36 0.83
C ALA A 10 23.77 11.33 0.80
N PRO A 11 23.94 10.07 1.23
CA PRO A 11 22.85 9.10 1.22
C PRO A 11 21.76 9.43 2.25
N MET A 12 22.12 9.94 3.43
CA MET A 12 21.13 10.37 4.43
C MET A 12 20.29 11.55 3.95
N PHE A 13 20.90 12.52 3.26
CA PHE A 13 20.18 13.61 2.63
C PHE A 13 19.25 13.11 1.51
N LEU A 14 19.74 12.19 0.66
CA LEU A 14 18.95 11.58 -0.42
C LEU A 14 17.73 10.82 0.12
N LEU A 15 17.91 9.99 1.15
CA LEU A 15 16.82 9.27 1.83
C LEU A 15 15.81 10.24 2.45
N THR A 16 16.29 11.30 3.09
CA THR A 16 15.43 12.32 3.69
C THR A 16 14.59 13.01 2.60
N ALA A 17 15.21 13.35 1.46
CA ALA A 17 14.51 13.94 0.32
C ALA A 17 13.48 12.97 -0.29
N TYR A 18 13.85 11.71 -0.51
CA TYR A 18 12.93 10.67 -1.01
C TYR A 18 11.75 10.46 -0.07
N CYS A 19 12.01 10.37 1.23
CA CYS A 19 10.97 10.20 2.24
C CYS A 19 10.02 11.42 2.26
N ALA A 20 10.56 12.63 2.22
CA ALA A 20 9.74 13.85 2.19
C ALA A 20 8.85 13.90 0.94
N LEU A 21 9.38 13.54 -0.23
CA LEU A 21 8.61 13.46 -1.48
C LEU A 21 7.52 12.39 -1.42
N ILE A 22 7.81 11.22 -0.85
CA ILE A 22 6.84 10.12 -0.67
C ILE A 22 5.72 10.53 0.29
N ILE A 23 6.05 11.19 1.41
CA ILE A 23 5.05 11.72 2.35
C ILE A 23 4.15 12.71 1.64
N LEU A 24 4.73 13.64 0.87
CA LEU A 24 3.96 14.63 0.12
C LEU A 24 3.05 13.98 -0.92
N ALA A 25 3.55 12.98 -1.67
CA ALA A 25 2.75 12.20 -2.62
C ALA A 25 1.57 11.48 -1.94
N SER A 26 1.80 10.88 -0.77
CA SER A 26 0.77 10.22 0.05
C SER A 26 -0.31 11.21 0.53
N LEU A 27 0.10 12.40 0.98
CA LEU A 27 -0.82 13.45 1.41
C LEU A 27 -1.66 13.96 0.24
N VAL A 28 -1.04 14.21 -0.92
CA VAL A 28 -1.72 14.63 -2.15
C VAL A 28 -2.72 13.56 -2.58
N GLY A 29 -2.35 12.28 -2.58
CA GLY A 29 -3.25 11.17 -2.90
C GLY A 29 -4.49 11.10 -2.02
N GLY A 30 -4.36 11.38 -0.72
CA GLY A 30 -5.50 11.42 0.20
C GLY A 30 -6.44 12.61 -0.01
N TRP A 31 -5.94 13.72 -0.56
CA TRP A 31 -6.73 14.91 -0.92
C TRP A 31 -7.29 14.86 -2.34
N LEU A 32 -6.71 14.06 -3.21
CA LEU A 32 -7.08 13.94 -4.61
C LEU A 32 -8.57 13.57 -4.87
N PRO A 33 -9.24 12.69 -4.10
CA PRO A 33 -10.66 12.39 -4.32
C PRO A 33 -11.59 13.53 -3.86
N LEU A 34 -11.08 14.49 -3.08
CA LEU A 34 -11.83 15.67 -2.63
C LEU A 34 -11.78 16.82 -3.64
N LEU A 35 -10.75 16.86 -4.49
CA LEU A 35 -10.49 17.96 -5.42
C LEU A 35 -10.84 17.63 -6.88
N VAL A 36 -10.79 16.36 -7.27
CA VAL A 36 -10.92 15.95 -8.68
C VAL A 36 -11.89 14.78 -8.82
N ARG A 37 -12.93 14.93 -9.64
CA ARG A 37 -13.76 13.81 -10.11
C ARG A 37 -12.98 13.02 -11.17
N LEU A 38 -12.12 12.12 -10.72
CA LEU A 38 -11.42 11.19 -11.62
C LEU A 38 -12.44 10.20 -12.21
N THR A 39 -12.50 10.12 -13.53
CA THR A 39 -13.30 9.10 -14.22
C THR A 39 -12.71 7.71 -13.95
N HIS A 40 -13.55 6.69 -13.76
CA HIS A 40 -13.14 5.31 -13.47
C HIS A 40 -12.03 4.79 -14.39
N THR A 41 -12.14 5.07 -15.69
CA THR A 41 -11.17 4.67 -16.72
C THR A 41 -9.78 5.27 -16.52
N ARG A 42 -9.69 6.54 -16.08
CA ARG A 42 -8.39 7.21 -15.87
C ARG A 42 -7.67 6.63 -14.65
N VAL A 43 -8.40 6.36 -13.58
CA VAL A 43 -7.82 5.71 -12.39
C VAL A 43 -7.35 4.31 -12.76
N GLN A 44 -8.15 3.54 -13.50
CA GLN A 44 -7.80 2.19 -13.93
C GLN A 44 -6.58 2.14 -14.85
N LEU A 45 -6.46 3.06 -15.82
CA LEU A 45 -5.28 3.17 -16.68
C LEU A 45 -4.04 3.56 -15.88
N ALA A 46 -4.17 4.52 -14.98
CA ALA A 46 -3.05 4.98 -14.16
C ALA A 46 -2.57 3.90 -13.19
N THR A 47 -3.48 3.21 -12.50
CA THR A 47 -3.12 2.11 -11.59
C THR A 47 -2.54 0.92 -12.35
N SER A 48 -3.02 0.62 -13.56
CA SER A 48 -2.48 -0.46 -14.40
C SER A 48 -1.07 -0.12 -14.91
N PHE A 49 -0.83 1.12 -15.33
CA PHE A 49 0.51 1.60 -15.71
C PHE A 49 1.48 1.49 -14.54
N VAL A 50 1.08 2.01 -13.38
CA VAL A 50 1.89 1.98 -12.17
C VAL A 50 2.16 0.54 -11.73
N ALA A 51 1.15 -0.33 -11.70
CA ALA A 51 1.31 -1.75 -11.36
C ALA A 51 2.31 -2.46 -12.30
N GLY A 52 2.24 -2.17 -13.60
CA GLY A 52 3.22 -2.68 -14.58
C GLY A 52 4.63 -2.17 -14.30
N LEU A 53 4.77 -0.90 -13.90
CA LEU A 53 6.05 -0.31 -13.51
C LEU A 53 6.61 -0.97 -12.22
N MET A 54 5.76 -1.22 -11.21
CA MET A 54 6.16 -1.93 -9.99
C MET A 54 6.66 -3.35 -10.32
N LEU A 55 5.90 -4.09 -11.14
CA LEU A 55 6.28 -5.44 -11.57
C LEU A 55 7.59 -5.42 -12.37
N GLY A 56 7.73 -4.46 -13.28
CA GLY A 56 8.94 -4.27 -14.09
C GLY A 56 10.18 -4.03 -13.23
N VAL A 57 10.12 -3.10 -12.27
CA VAL A 57 11.25 -2.84 -11.36
C VAL A 57 11.50 -4.05 -10.45
N GLY A 58 10.46 -4.71 -9.94
CA GLY A 58 10.62 -5.92 -9.13
C GLY A 58 11.34 -7.05 -9.88
N VAL A 59 10.91 -7.36 -11.10
CA VAL A 59 11.41 -8.52 -11.85
C VAL A 59 12.68 -8.21 -12.66
N LEU A 60 12.82 -7.01 -13.22
CA LEU A 60 13.96 -6.65 -14.07
C LEU A 60 15.07 -5.95 -13.32
N HIS A 61 14.80 -5.42 -12.13
CA HIS A 61 15.79 -4.67 -11.35
C HIS A 61 16.16 -5.39 -10.06
N LEU A 62 15.17 -5.70 -9.21
CA LEU A 62 15.42 -6.31 -7.91
C LEU A 62 15.76 -7.80 -8.02
N ALA A 63 15.07 -8.56 -8.86
CA ALA A 63 15.30 -9.99 -8.99
C ALA A 63 16.69 -10.37 -9.55
N PRO A 64 17.21 -9.72 -10.63
CA PRO A 64 18.56 -10.02 -11.12
C PRO A 64 19.62 -9.67 -10.09
N HIS A 65 19.41 -8.60 -9.33
CA HIS A 65 20.34 -8.20 -8.30
C HIS A 65 20.33 -9.14 -7.09
N ALA A 66 19.17 -9.68 -6.72
CA ALA A 66 19.08 -10.75 -5.74
C ALA A 66 19.81 -12.02 -6.21
N TRP A 67 19.73 -12.37 -7.50
CA TRP A 67 20.51 -13.47 -8.07
C TRP A 67 22.01 -13.23 -7.88
N GLU A 68 22.51 -12.06 -8.27
CA GLU A 68 23.94 -11.71 -8.12
C GLU A 68 24.40 -11.83 -6.66
N GLN A 69 23.54 -11.48 -5.70
CA GLN A 69 23.86 -11.58 -4.28
C GLN A 69 23.84 -13.02 -3.74
N PHE A 70 22.84 -13.83 -4.12
CA PHE A 70 22.67 -15.18 -3.60
C PHE A 70 23.44 -16.25 -4.38
N GLN A 71 23.87 -15.95 -5.62
CA GLN A 71 24.49 -16.90 -6.56
C GLN A 71 23.68 -18.21 -6.75
N SER A 72 22.37 -18.16 -6.46
CA SER A 72 21.45 -19.29 -6.53
C SER A 72 20.09 -18.82 -7.05
N ALA A 73 19.67 -19.40 -8.18
CA ALA A 73 18.36 -19.12 -8.77
C ALA A 73 17.21 -19.65 -7.90
N ASP A 74 17.37 -20.83 -7.31
CA ASP A 74 16.34 -21.46 -6.47
C ASP A 74 16.04 -20.62 -5.23
N LEU A 75 17.09 -20.13 -4.55
CA LEU A 75 16.93 -19.29 -3.37
C LEU A 75 16.29 -17.94 -3.73
N THR A 76 16.76 -17.32 -4.81
CA THR A 76 16.25 -16.02 -5.29
C THR A 76 14.76 -16.12 -5.65
N MET A 77 14.39 -17.12 -6.44
CA MET A 77 13.01 -17.33 -6.85
C MET A 77 12.12 -17.76 -5.68
N GLY A 78 12.66 -18.52 -4.73
CA GLY A 78 11.98 -18.88 -3.48
C GLY A 78 11.63 -17.66 -2.63
N TRP A 79 12.56 -16.71 -2.47
CA TRP A 79 12.30 -15.44 -1.78
C TRP A 79 11.34 -14.54 -2.53
N LEU A 80 11.44 -14.48 -3.87
CA LEU A 80 10.52 -13.71 -4.70
C LEU A 80 9.09 -14.25 -4.56
N LEU A 81 8.91 -15.56 -4.72
CA LEU A 81 7.61 -16.21 -4.57
C LEU A 81 7.07 -16.09 -3.14
N GLY A 82 7.94 -16.30 -2.15
CA GLY A 82 7.60 -16.14 -0.73
C GLY A 82 7.10 -14.74 -0.42
N GLY A 83 7.84 -13.71 -0.83
CA GLY A 83 7.46 -12.31 -0.65
C GLY A 83 6.16 -11.95 -1.38
N PHE A 84 6.02 -12.39 -2.64
CA PHE A 84 4.78 -12.20 -3.40
C PHE A 84 3.59 -12.84 -2.69
N LEU A 85 3.72 -14.09 -2.24
CA LEU A 85 2.64 -14.84 -1.60
C LEU A 85 2.30 -14.26 -0.22
N THR A 86 3.30 -13.85 0.55
CA THR A 86 3.11 -13.14 1.83
C THR A 86 2.35 -11.83 1.63
N MET A 87 2.76 -10.98 0.67
CA MET A 87 2.05 -9.73 0.39
C MET A 87 0.67 -9.97 -0.19
N PHE A 88 0.52 -10.96 -1.08
CA PHE A 88 -0.77 -11.37 -1.61
C PHE A 88 -1.72 -11.74 -0.48
N PHE A 89 -1.31 -12.62 0.45
CA PHE A 89 -2.15 -13.04 1.56
C PHE A 89 -2.41 -11.93 2.57
N ALA A 90 -1.41 -11.09 2.87
CA ALA A 90 -1.61 -9.91 3.72
C ALA A 90 -2.70 -9.01 3.11
N GLN A 91 -2.61 -8.67 1.83
CA GLN A 91 -3.59 -7.79 1.19
C GLN A 91 -4.95 -8.50 0.98
N ARG A 92 -4.95 -9.80 0.67
CA ARG A 92 -6.13 -10.60 0.33
C ARG A 92 -6.97 -11.02 1.53
N TYR A 93 -6.36 -11.45 2.63
CA TYR A 93 -7.11 -11.90 3.81
C TYR A 93 -7.39 -10.76 4.77
N LEU A 94 -6.60 -9.69 4.75
CA LEU A 94 -6.91 -8.51 5.55
C LEU A 94 -7.97 -7.61 4.86
N HIS A 95 -8.11 -7.65 3.53
CA HIS A 95 -9.36 -7.24 2.87
C HIS A 95 -10.39 -8.38 2.94
N PHE A 96 -11.07 -8.53 4.07
CA PHE A 96 -12.15 -9.51 4.16
C PHE A 96 -13.24 -9.21 3.12
N HIS A 97 -13.31 -10.10 2.13
CA HIS A 97 -14.41 -10.26 1.18
C HIS A 97 -15.69 -10.59 1.94
N HIS A 98 -16.78 -9.85 1.69
CA HIS A 98 -17.99 -10.51 1.23
C HIS A 98 -18.86 -9.59 0.38
N HIS A 99 -19.19 -10.12 -0.81
CA HIS A 99 -20.22 -9.63 -1.69
C HIS A 99 -21.59 -9.81 -1.00
N ASP A 100 -22.37 -8.74 -0.96
CA ASP A 100 -23.83 -8.84 -0.90
C ASP A 100 -24.31 -9.56 -2.17
N VAL A 101 -24.82 -10.79 -2.05
CA VAL A 101 -25.91 -11.25 -2.92
C VAL A 101 -26.75 -12.31 -2.18
N PRO A 102 -27.96 -11.97 -1.69
CA PRO A 102 -29.12 -12.80 -1.90
C PRO A 102 -29.72 -12.37 -3.23
N GLU A 103 -29.55 -13.24 -4.21
CA GLU A 103 -30.21 -13.17 -5.50
C GLU A 103 -31.69 -13.53 -5.24
N GLU A 104 -32.53 -12.52 -5.01
CA GLU A 104 -33.98 -12.66 -5.14
C GLU A 104 -34.44 -11.89 -6.39
N ALA A 105 -34.59 -12.66 -7.47
CA ALA A 105 -35.43 -12.34 -8.63
C ALA A 105 -36.93 -12.42 -8.25
N PRO A 106 -37.91 -12.23 -9.15
CA PRO A 106 -38.07 -11.38 -10.34
C PRO A 106 -39.25 -10.38 -10.10
N GLU A 107 -40.06 -10.06 -11.13
CA GLU A 107 -41.36 -9.34 -11.11
C GLU A 107 -41.33 -7.88 -11.61
N THR A 108 -41.38 -7.78 -12.94
CA THR A 108 -42.33 -6.90 -13.66
C THR A 108 -43.59 -6.60 -12.86
N HIS A 109 -44.04 -5.34 -12.73
CA HIS A 109 -45.47 -4.99 -12.88
C HIS A 109 -45.68 -3.48 -13.09
N ARG A 110 -46.45 -3.19 -14.16
CA ARG A 110 -47.02 -1.89 -14.53
C ARG A 110 -48.18 -1.54 -13.59
N HIS A 111 -48.42 -0.25 -13.44
CA HIS A 111 -49.59 0.35 -12.81
C HIS A 111 -50.93 -0.27 -13.26
N GLY A 112 -51.84 -0.48 -12.30
CA GLY A 112 -53.25 -0.79 -12.53
C GLY A 112 -54.00 -0.89 -11.21
N GLU A 113 -54.91 0.06 -10.98
CA GLU A 113 -55.68 0.34 -9.76
C GLU A 113 -56.73 -0.75 -9.45
N ALA A 114 -56.93 -1.09 -8.18
CA ALA A 114 -58.24 -1.38 -7.58
C ALA A 114 -58.11 -1.60 -6.05
N GLU A 115 -59.07 -1.05 -5.32
CA GLU A 115 -59.12 -0.90 -3.87
C GLU A 115 -59.29 -2.20 -3.08
N SER A 116 -58.68 -2.26 -1.89
CA SER A 116 -59.24 -2.96 -0.72
C SER A 116 -58.53 -2.51 0.56
N TRP A 117 -59.32 -2.18 1.58
CA TRP A 117 -58.87 -1.78 2.91
C TRP A 117 -58.33 -2.99 3.68
N SER A 118 -57.07 -2.93 4.12
CA SER A 118 -56.58 -3.71 5.24
C SER A 118 -55.48 -2.92 5.96
N ASP A 119 -55.86 -2.45 7.14
CA ASP A 119 -55.04 -2.10 8.29
C ASP A 119 -53.74 -2.94 8.37
N HIS A 120 -52.57 -2.31 8.16
CA HIS A 120 -51.28 -2.72 8.74
C HIS A 120 -50.23 -1.62 8.54
N ALA A 121 -49.71 -1.15 9.68
CA ALA A 121 -48.36 -0.67 9.93
C ALA A 121 -47.71 0.20 8.84
N GLN A 122 -47.73 1.51 9.09
CA GLN A 122 -46.71 2.43 8.61
C GLN A 122 -45.38 2.09 9.32
N GLU A 123 -44.74 0.99 8.92
CA GLU A 123 -43.33 0.77 9.23
C GLU A 123 -42.51 1.63 8.27
N ASP A 124 -42.02 2.75 8.82
CA ASP A 124 -40.78 3.38 8.40
C ASP A 124 -39.76 2.27 8.09
N GLN A 125 -39.56 1.95 6.80
CA GLN A 125 -38.38 1.21 6.35
C GLN A 125 -37.14 2.12 6.45
N SER A 126 -36.88 2.60 7.66
CA SER A 126 -35.51 2.65 8.15
C SER A 126 -34.98 1.22 8.04
N ARG A 127 -34.25 0.93 6.96
CA ARG A 127 -33.36 -0.24 6.92
C ARG A 127 -32.42 -0.06 8.10
N GLU A 128 -32.78 -0.64 9.25
CA GLU A 128 -31.90 -0.79 10.39
C GLU A 128 -30.70 -1.57 9.85
N GLN A 129 -29.64 -0.84 9.51
CA GLN A 129 -28.33 -1.45 9.25
C GLN A 129 -28.03 -2.29 10.48
N THR A 130 -28.10 -3.60 10.33
CA THR A 130 -28.00 -4.52 11.45
C THR A 130 -26.65 -4.30 12.13
N LEU A 131 -26.55 -4.57 13.43
CA LEU A 131 -25.26 -4.48 14.12
C LEU A 131 -24.19 -5.38 13.46
N ALA A 132 -24.63 -6.46 12.79
CA ALA A 132 -23.78 -7.32 11.97
C ALA A 132 -23.24 -6.59 10.73
N ASP A 133 -24.06 -5.83 9.99
CA ASP A 133 -23.63 -5.06 8.81
C ASP A 133 -22.64 -3.95 9.18
N LYS A 134 -22.89 -3.26 10.31
CA LYS A 134 -21.98 -2.23 10.83
C LYS A 134 -20.66 -2.83 11.29
N SER A 135 -20.70 -3.98 11.97
CA SER A 135 -19.51 -4.70 12.44
C SER A 135 -18.68 -5.25 11.27
N ALA A 136 -19.32 -5.83 10.26
CA ALA A 136 -18.67 -6.36 9.05
C ALA A 136 -17.96 -5.25 8.26
N ARG A 137 -18.61 -4.10 8.09
CA ARG A 137 -18.02 -2.93 7.42
C ARG A 137 -16.85 -2.33 8.19
N HIS A 138 -16.91 -2.32 9.52
CA HIS A 138 -15.82 -1.89 10.38
C HIS A 138 -14.61 -2.84 10.28
N LEU A 139 -14.84 -4.15 10.26
CA LEU A 139 -13.78 -5.16 10.16
C LEU A 139 -13.07 -5.12 8.79
N SER A 140 -13.82 -4.91 7.72
CA SER A 140 -13.30 -4.81 6.34
C SER A 140 -12.33 -3.64 6.15
N TRP A 141 -12.69 -2.44 6.63
CA TRP A 141 -11.80 -1.28 6.54
C TRP A 141 -10.57 -1.42 7.44
N VAL A 142 -10.70 -1.96 8.66
CA VAL A 142 -9.56 -2.13 9.58
C VAL A 142 -8.52 -3.06 8.99
N GLY A 143 -8.93 -4.20 8.43
CA GLY A 143 -8.00 -5.13 7.82
C GLY A 143 -7.35 -4.56 6.55
N ALA A 144 -8.11 -3.86 5.71
CA ALA A 144 -7.55 -3.14 4.57
C ALA A 144 -6.50 -2.10 4.98
N ALA A 145 -6.78 -1.30 6.01
CA ALA A 145 -5.85 -0.30 6.53
C ALA A 145 -4.58 -0.96 7.10
N PHE A 146 -4.72 -2.08 7.80
CA PHE A 146 -3.60 -2.85 8.32
C PHE A 146 -2.73 -3.45 7.21
N GLY A 147 -3.35 -4.08 6.21
CA GLY A 147 -2.65 -4.64 5.05
C GLY A 147 -1.89 -3.59 4.26
N LEU A 148 -2.48 -2.41 4.03
CA LEU A 148 -1.78 -1.30 3.36
C LEU A 148 -0.69 -0.67 4.21
N THR A 149 -0.83 -0.67 5.55
CA THR A 149 0.22 -0.24 6.46
C THR A 149 1.42 -1.18 6.36
N LEU A 150 1.19 -2.50 6.38
CA LEU A 150 2.25 -3.50 6.23
C LEU A 150 2.94 -3.40 4.86
N HIS A 151 2.16 -3.22 3.79
CA HIS A 151 2.67 -2.98 2.44
C HIS A 151 3.61 -1.76 2.41
N THR A 152 3.15 -0.63 2.95
CA THR A 152 3.92 0.61 3.01
C THR A 152 5.19 0.47 3.86
N LEU A 153 5.12 -0.25 4.98
CA LEU A 153 6.30 -0.52 5.81
C LEU A 153 7.37 -1.26 5.00
N LEU A 154 6.97 -2.27 4.22
CA LEU A 154 7.89 -3.04 3.39
C LEU A 154 8.43 -2.23 2.21
N ASP A 155 7.66 -1.30 1.65
CA ASP A 155 8.18 -0.34 0.68
C ASP A 155 9.32 0.51 1.27
N GLY A 156 9.16 0.97 2.51
CA GLY A 156 10.20 1.71 3.23
C GLY A 156 11.46 0.88 3.45
N VAL A 157 11.30 -0.39 3.84
CA VAL A 157 12.42 -1.34 3.98
C VAL A 157 13.11 -1.58 2.63
N ALA A 158 12.35 -1.80 1.57
CA ALA A 158 12.86 -2.04 0.22
C ALA A 158 13.62 -0.82 -0.33
N LEU A 159 13.11 0.39 -0.11
CA LEU A 159 13.79 1.63 -0.48
C LEU A 159 15.12 1.79 0.25
N ALA A 160 15.12 1.59 1.57
CA ALA A 160 16.32 1.70 2.39
C ALA A 160 17.38 0.66 1.98
N ALA A 161 16.96 -0.59 1.72
CA ALA A 161 17.82 -1.64 1.22
C ALA A 161 18.42 -1.30 -0.15
N SER A 162 17.59 -0.79 -1.08
CA SER A 162 18.04 -0.43 -2.43
C SER A 162 19.08 0.69 -2.41
N VAL A 163 18.88 1.73 -1.59
CA VAL A 163 19.84 2.86 -1.52
C VAL A 163 21.13 2.48 -0.77
N GLU A 164 21.05 1.66 0.29
CA GLU A 164 22.25 1.19 0.98
C GLU A 164 23.10 0.26 0.10
N LEU A 165 22.46 -0.46 -0.83
CA LEU A 165 23.14 -1.32 -1.77
C LEU A 165 23.82 -0.52 -2.90
N ASP A 166 23.16 0.52 -3.41
CA ASP A 166 23.78 1.49 -4.34
C ASP A 166 25.04 2.12 -3.78
N ARG A 167 25.05 2.38 -2.46
CA ARG A 167 26.22 2.92 -1.76
C ARG A 167 27.42 1.95 -1.80
N ARG A 168 27.18 0.64 -1.83
CA ARG A 168 28.22 -0.40 -1.77
C ARG A 168 28.79 -0.76 -3.14
N VAL A 169 27.96 -0.75 -4.19
CA VAL A 169 28.34 -1.22 -5.52
C VAL A 169 28.87 -0.08 -6.42
N GLY A 170 28.65 1.19 -6.06
CA GLY A 170 29.18 2.35 -6.79
C GLY A 170 28.36 2.75 -8.01
N HIS A 171 28.69 3.91 -8.61
CA HIS A 171 27.91 4.73 -9.56
C HIS A 171 27.26 4.02 -10.78
N ALA A 172 27.60 2.78 -11.10
CA ALA A 172 26.97 2.03 -12.19
C ALA A 172 25.53 1.58 -11.88
N HIS A 173 25.16 1.51 -10.59
CA HIS A 173 23.85 0.97 -10.15
C HIS A 173 22.89 1.99 -9.51
N LEU A 174 23.19 3.30 -9.53
CA LEU A 174 22.33 4.41 -9.02
C LEU A 174 20.83 4.35 -9.43
N LEU A 175 20.51 3.50 -10.40
CA LEU A 175 19.17 3.20 -10.86
C LEU A 175 18.36 2.35 -9.85
N LEU A 176 18.96 1.55 -8.96
CA LEU A 176 18.22 0.67 -8.04
C LEU A 176 17.47 1.50 -7.00
N GLY A 177 18.18 2.34 -6.25
CA GLY A 177 17.58 3.22 -5.25
C GLY A 177 16.60 4.22 -5.87
N PHE A 178 16.98 4.80 -7.01
CA PHE A 178 16.11 5.72 -7.74
C PHE A 178 14.86 5.03 -8.34
N GLY A 179 15.01 3.83 -8.89
CA GLY A 179 13.92 3.04 -9.47
C GLY A 179 12.91 2.62 -8.41
N THR A 180 13.39 2.10 -7.28
CA THR A 180 12.54 1.78 -6.12
C THR A 180 11.84 3.03 -5.58
N PHE A 181 12.55 4.15 -5.46
CA PHE A 181 11.94 5.44 -5.08
C PHE A 181 10.83 5.85 -6.06
N LEU A 182 11.10 5.84 -7.37
CA LEU A 182 10.15 6.28 -8.38
C LEU A 182 8.89 5.42 -8.39
N VAL A 183 9.04 4.11 -8.28
CA VAL A 183 7.95 3.16 -8.10
C VAL A 183 7.08 3.55 -6.91
N ILE A 184 7.71 3.75 -5.74
CA ILE A 184 7.02 4.09 -4.48
C ILE A 184 6.30 5.42 -4.60
N PHE A 185 7.00 6.44 -5.09
CA PHE A 185 6.47 7.76 -5.29
C PHE A 185 5.23 7.76 -6.21
N LEU A 186 5.26 6.98 -7.29
CA LEU A 186 4.17 6.93 -8.26
C LEU A 186 2.95 6.15 -7.76
N HIS A 187 3.12 5.07 -7.00
CA HIS A 187 1.97 4.27 -6.52
C HIS A 187 1.37 4.76 -5.20
N LYS A 188 2.14 5.48 -4.38
CA LYS A 188 1.69 6.04 -3.10
C LYS A 188 0.40 6.85 -3.14
N PRO A 189 0.18 7.74 -4.13
CA PRO A 189 -1.07 8.46 -4.23
C PRO A 189 -2.28 7.54 -4.43
N PHE A 190 -2.11 6.44 -5.17
CA PHE A 190 -3.19 5.49 -5.45
C PHE A 190 -3.55 4.65 -4.23
N ASP A 191 -2.58 4.30 -3.39
CA ASP A 191 -2.85 3.66 -2.10
C ASP A 191 -3.67 4.57 -1.18
N ALA A 192 -3.27 5.85 -1.09
CA ALA A 192 -3.99 6.84 -0.30
C ALA A 192 -5.42 7.08 -0.82
N LEU A 193 -5.61 7.08 -2.15
CA LEU A 193 -6.93 7.09 -2.79
C LEU A 193 -7.76 5.86 -2.36
N ALA A 194 -7.19 4.66 -2.46
CA ALA A 194 -7.88 3.41 -2.13
C ALA A 194 -8.36 3.39 -0.68
N VAL A 195 -7.48 3.72 0.27
CA VAL A 195 -7.84 3.82 1.70
C VAL A 195 -8.89 4.90 1.92
N GLY A 196 -8.71 6.08 1.34
CA GLY A 196 -9.63 7.21 1.47
C GLY A 196 -11.04 6.88 0.98
N THR A 197 -11.16 6.18 -0.15
CA THR A 197 -12.45 5.72 -0.69
C THR A 197 -13.09 4.62 0.17
N LEU A 198 -12.31 3.66 0.65
CA LEU A 198 -12.81 2.59 1.52
C LEU A 198 -13.34 3.13 2.86
N LEU A 199 -12.57 4.03 3.49
CA LEU A 199 -13.02 4.76 4.68
C LEU A 199 -14.30 5.57 4.42
N ALA A 200 -14.41 6.15 3.21
CA ALA A 200 -15.55 6.95 2.83
C ALA A 200 -16.83 6.14 2.70
N VAL A 201 -16.74 4.99 2.03
CA VAL A 201 -17.83 4.01 1.92
C VAL A 201 -18.17 3.40 3.28
N GLY A 202 -17.16 3.24 4.15
CA GLY A 202 -17.33 2.77 5.54
C GLY A 202 -18.14 3.70 6.45
N GLY A 203 -18.42 4.94 6.02
CA GLY A 203 -19.13 5.93 6.82
C GLY A 203 -18.29 6.60 7.91
N THR A 204 -16.96 6.44 7.87
CA THR A 204 -16.05 7.01 8.89
C THR A 204 -15.95 8.54 8.80
N SER A 205 -15.67 9.19 9.93
CA SER A 205 -15.56 10.65 10.01
C SER A 205 -14.40 11.19 9.18
N ARG A 206 -14.51 12.43 8.68
CA ARG A 206 -13.43 13.09 7.91
C ARG A 206 -12.11 13.17 8.69
N SER A 207 -12.19 13.38 10.01
CA SER A 207 -11.01 13.42 10.89
C SER A 207 -10.28 12.08 10.93
N LEU A 208 -11.01 10.96 11.06
CA LEU A 208 -10.40 9.63 11.06
C LEU A 208 -9.71 9.32 9.73
N ARG A 209 -10.27 9.81 8.61
CA ARG A 209 -9.66 9.65 7.29
C ARG A 209 -8.31 10.33 7.17
N HIS A 210 -8.21 11.55 7.69
CA HIS A 210 -6.94 12.28 7.70
C HIS A 210 -5.93 11.63 8.64
N TRP A 211 -6.36 11.12 9.80
CA TRP A 211 -5.49 10.38 10.72
C TRP A 211 -4.93 9.10 10.09
N VAL A 212 -5.78 8.29 9.45
CA VAL A 212 -5.34 7.05 8.79
C VAL A 212 -4.40 7.37 7.61
N ASN A 213 -4.69 8.41 6.83
CA ASN A 213 -3.79 8.85 5.77
C ASN A 213 -2.44 9.34 6.32
N GLY A 214 -2.44 10.05 7.45
CA GLY A 214 -1.23 10.47 8.15
C GLY A 214 -0.40 9.28 8.64
N LEU A 215 -1.06 8.28 9.26
CA LEU A 215 -0.41 7.04 9.68
C LEU A 215 0.19 6.28 8.50
N LEU A 216 -0.53 6.19 7.38
CA LEU A 216 -0.06 5.55 6.15
C LEU A 216 1.13 6.30 5.51
N ALA A 217 1.18 7.63 5.65
CA ALA A 217 2.33 8.42 5.21
C ALA A 217 3.57 8.16 6.10
N LEU A 218 3.38 7.97 7.41
CA LEU A 218 4.45 7.68 8.36
C LEU A 218 4.94 6.22 8.34
N ALA A 219 4.16 5.30 7.80
CA ALA A 219 4.56 3.90 7.67
C ALA A 219 5.83 3.73 6.82
N ASN A 220 6.02 4.55 5.78
CA ASN A 220 7.20 4.46 4.93
C ASN A 220 8.51 4.86 5.67
N PRO A 221 8.61 6.04 6.31
CA PRO A 221 9.76 6.37 7.16
C PRO A 221 9.97 5.36 8.29
N ALA A 222 8.89 4.82 8.86
CA ALA A 222 9.01 3.78 9.89
C ALA A 222 9.66 2.50 9.34
N GLY A 223 9.31 2.08 8.12
CA GLY A 223 9.94 0.95 7.44
C GLY A 223 11.42 1.19 7.14
N LEU A 224 11.75 2.40 6.68
CA LEU A 224 13.12 2.82 6.46
C LEU A 224 13.95 2.78 7.75
N LEU A 225 13.40 3.27 8.86
CA LEU A 225 14.04 3.19 10.17
C LEU A 225 14.21 1.75 10.64
N LEU A 226 13.20 0.90 10.42
CA LEU A 226 13.23 -0.52 10.77
C LEU A 226 14.36 -1.26 10.03
N PHE A 227 14.60 -0.92 8.76
CA PHE A 227 15.74 -1.46 8.02
C PHE A 227 17.08 -1.10 8.68
N TYR A 228 17.31 0.18 9.02
CA TYR A 228 18.57 0.59 9.64
C TYR A 228 18.78 0.00 11.04
N LEU A 229 17.72 -0.08 11.84
CA LEU A 229 17.76 -0.74 13.15
C LEU A 229 18.05 -2.24 13.00
N GLY A 230 17.43 -2.91 12.03
CA GLY A 230 17.68 -4.33 11.74
C GLY A 230 19.11 -4.57 11.26
N ALA A 231 19.60 -3.77 10.33
CA ALA A 231 20.94 -3.86 9.78
C ALA A 231 22.02 -3.68 10.87
N ASP A 232 21.84 -2.73 11.79
CA ASP A 232 22.75 -2.51 12.92
C ASP A 232 22.78 -3.72 13.88
N ARG A 233 21.62 -4.31 14.17
CA ARG A 233 21.53 -5.51 15.04
C ARG A 233 22.18 -6.74 14.41
N PHE A 234 21.99 -6.98 13.12
CA PHE A 234 22.66 -8.07 12.42
C PHE A 234 24.17 -7.86 12.33
N SER A 235 24.63 -6.62 12.15
CA SER A 235 26.05 -6.26 12.15
C SER A 235 26.70 -6.50 13.52
N GLN A 236 25.99 -6.27 14.63
CA GLN A 236 26.51 -6.48 15.98
C GLN A 236 26.47 -7.96 16.42
N ALA A 237 25.51 -8.74 15.92
CA ALA A 237 25.33 -10.15 16.29
C ALA A 237 26.25 -11.12 15.54
N ALA A 238 26.79 -10.74 14.38
CA ALA A 238 27.63 -11.62 13.55
C ALA A 238 28.89 -10.92 12.99
N PRO A 239 29.91 -10.61 13.83
CA PRO A 239 31.19 -10.08 13.35
C PRO A 239 32.00 -11.07 12.49
N HIS A 240 31.57 -12.33 12.35
CA HIS A 240 32.26 -13.39 11.60
C HIS A 240 31.72 -13.64 10.17
N PHE A 241 30.68 -12.92 9.71
CA PHE A 241 30.12 -13.09 8.36
C PHE A 241 30.59 -12.05 7.33
N LEU A 242 31.49 -11.15 7.73
CA LEU A 242 32.24 -10.26 6.85
C LEU A 242 33.74 -10.55 7.04
N GLY A 243 34.16 -11.70 6.55
CA GLY A 243 35.55 -12.08 6.34
C GLY A 243 35.69 -12.69 4.96
#